data_AF-A0A6C1PQA5-F1
#
_entry.id   AF-A0A6C1PQA5-F1
#
_cell.length_a   1.000
_cell.length_b   1.000
_cell.length_c   1.000
_cell.angle_alpha   90.00
_cell.angle_beta   90.00
_cell.angle_gamma   90.00
#
_symmetry.space_group_name_H-M   'P 1'
#
loop_
_entity.id
_entity.type
_entity.pdbx_description
1 polymer ?
#
loop_
_entity_poly.entity_id
_entity_poly.type
_entity_poly.pdbx_seq_one_letter_code
_entity_poly.pdbx_strand_id
1 'polypeptide(L)'
;MTGEYQIVLADLRERTRRFGFIATIGLAAFLGYQIVGGFFHLRLGSYRGVLNSAWIGTLTALTLTFFLSLVGFFLVRGSIERDRLTGVGQVLASTPI
;
A
#
# COMPACT_ATOMS: atom_id res chain seq x y z
N MET A 1 -9.39 25.07 -16.75
CA MET A 1 -8.67 24.51 -15.58
C MET A 1 -9.53 23.62 -14.68
N THR A 2 -10.82 23.37 -14.97
CA THR A 2 -11.72 22.60 -14.08
C THR A 2 -11.86 21.12 -14.45
N GLY A 3 -11.74 20.74 -15.73
CA GLY A 3 -11.90 19.34 -16.16
C GLY A 3 -10.82 18.40 -15.61
N GLU A 4 -9.56 18.83 -15.66
CA GLU A 4 -8.41 18.06 -15.18
C GLU A 4 -8.51 17.76 -13.66
N TYR A 5 -8.96 18.74 -12.88
CA TYR A 5 -9.16 18.57 -11.43
C TYR A 5 -10.23 17.51 -11.12
N GLN A 6 -11.34 17.50 -11.86
CA GLN A 6 -12.41 16.53 -11.66
C GLN A 6 -11.96 15.10 -12.01
N ILE A 7 -11.13 14.96 -13.04
CA ILE A 7 -10.55 13.66 -13.43
C ILE A 7 -9.61 13.15 -12.34
N VAL A 8 -8.71 14.00 -11.82
CA VAL A 8 -7.79 13.62 -10.73
C VAL A 8 -8.55 13.25 -9.46
N LEU A 9 -9.59 13.99 -9.11
CA LEU A 9 -10.40 13.71 -7.93
C LEU A 9 -11.18 12.39 -8.08
N ALA A 10 -11.70 12.09 -9.27
CA ALA A 10 -12.39 10.85 -9.57
C ALA A 10 -11.46 9.63 -9.45
N ASP A 11 -10.27 9.68 -10.05
CA ASP A 11 -9.26 8.61 -9.95
C ASP A 11 -8.81 8.40 -8.49
N LEU A 12 -8.59 9.48 -7.73
CA LEU A 12 -8.24 9.39 -6.31
C LEU A 12 -9.33 8.69 -5.51
N ARG A 13 -10.60 9.07 -5.74
CA ARG A 13 -11.74 8.51 -5.02
C ARG A 13 -11.95 7.03 -5.35
N GLU A 14 -11.74 6.65 -6.59
CA GLU A 14 -11.78 5.25 -7.04
C GLU A 14 -10.70 4.43 -6.35
N ARG A 15 -9.44 4.91 -6.34
CA ARG A 15 -8.33 4.22 -5.67
C ARG A 15 -8.53 4.08 -4.17
N THR A 16 -9.04 5.12 -3.52
CA THR A 16 -9.28 5.14 -2.06
C THR A 16 -10.38 4.16 -1.64
N ARG A 17 -11.36 3.90 -2.52
CA ARG A 17 -12.46 2.96 -2.27
C ARG A 17 -12.12 1.50 -2.57
N ARG A 18 -11.03 1.26 -3.30
CA ARG A 18 -10.60 -0.10 -3.65
C ARG A 18 -10.12 -0.82 -2.38
N PHE A 19 -10.56 -2.06 -2.20
CA PHE A 19 -10.21 -2.87 -1.02
C PHE A 19 -8.70 -2.92 -0.74
N GLY A 20 -7.88 -2.94 -1.80
CA GLY A 20 -6.41 -2.94 -1.68
C GLY A 20 -5.85 -1.71 -0.96
N PHE A 21 -6.48 -0.53 -1.09
CA PHE A 21 -6.03 0.68 -0.39
C PHE A 21 -6.21 0.55 1.13
N ILE A 22 -7.41 0.16 1.57
CA ILE A 22 -7.70 -0.07 2.99
C ILE A 22 -6.84 -1.20 3.56
N ALA A 23 -6.66 -2.29 2.81
CA ALA A 23 -5.78 -3.39 3.22
C ALA A 23 -4.33 -2.94 3.41
N THR A 24 -3.83 -2.05 2.53
CA THR A 24 -2.47 -1.49 2.62
C THR A 24 -2.32 -0.59 3.85
N ILE A 25 -3.30 0.28 4.13
CA ILE A 25 -3.30 1.13 5.34
C ILE A 25 -3.34 0.25 6.60
N GLY A 26 -4.22 -0.75 6.64
CA GLY A 26 -4.36 -1.65 7.77
C GLY A 26 -3.06 -2.42 8.04
N LEU A 27 -2.40 -2.92 7.00
CA LEU A 27 -1.10 -3.58 7.12
C LEU A 27 -0.02 -2.62 7.64
N ALA A 28 0.05 -1.40 7.12
CA ALA A 28 1.03 -0.41 7.57
C ALA A 28 0.84 -0.05 9.05
N ALA A 29 -0.41 0.18 9.48
CA ALA A 29 -0.74 0.48 10.87
C ALA A 29 -0.42 -0.71 11.79
N PHE A 30 -0.78 -1.93 11.39
CA PHE A 30 -0.46 -3.16 12.12
C PHE A 30 1.05 -3.33 12.31
N LEU A 31 1.83 -3.22 11.23
CA LEU A 31 3.29 -3.34 11.30
C LEU A 31 3.91 -2.24 12.17
N GLY A 32 3.44 -1.00 12.04
CA GLY A 32 3.89 0.10 12.91
C GLY A 32 3.64 -0.18 14.39
N TYR A 33 2.46 -0.70 14.73
CA TYR A 33 2.14 -1.11 16.10
C TYR A 33 3.07 -2.22 16.60
N GLN A 34 3.34 -3.25 15.79
CA GLN A 34 4.25 -4.34 16.15
C GLN A 34 5.69 -3.86 16.38
N ILE A 35 6.14 -2.85 15.63
CA ILE A 35 7.47 -2.25 15.77
C ILE A 35 7.58 -1.51 17.11
N VAL A 36 6.59 -0.68 17.45
CA VAL A 36 6.55 0.04 18.73
C VAL A 36 6.40 -0.93 19.91
N GLY A 37 5.61 -1.99 19.74
CA GLY A 37 5.46 -3.06 20.73
C GLY A 37 6.70 -3.94 20.93
N GLY A 38 7.78 -3.70 20.17
CA GLY A 38 9.04 -4.42 20.33
C GLY A 38 9.02 -5.84 19.79
N PHE A 39 8.04 -6.23 18.96
CA PHE A 39 8.03 -7.55 18.32
C PHE A 39 9.07 -7.66 17.20
N PHE A 40 9.35 -6.55 16.51
CA PHE A 40 10.38 -6.49 15.47
C PHE A 40 11.71 -6.00 16.06
N HIS A 41 12.78 -6.73 15.75
CA HIS A 41 14.14 -6.37 16.15
C HIS A 41 15.06 -6.42 14.95
N LEU A 42 15.68 -5.28 14.62
CA LEU A 42 16.85 -5.26 13.75
C LEU A 42 18.08 -5.59 14.61
N ARG A 43 18.90 -6.53 14.15
CA ARG A 43 20.19 -6.82 14.78
C ARG A 43 21.28 -6.81 13.72
N LEU A 44 22.28 -5.95 13.90
CA LEU A 44 23.44 -5.85 13.02
C LEU A 44 24.61 -6.53 13.71
N GLY A 45 24.74 -7.84 13.52
CA GLY A 45 25.74 -8.67 14.22
C GLY A 45 25.54 -8.64 15.73
N SER A 46 26.51 -8.12 16.48
CA SER A 46 26.43 -7.97 17.95
C SER A 46 25.65 -6.74 18.39
N TYR A 47 25.40 -5.79 17.47
CA TYR A 47 24.83 -4.50 17.79
C TYR A 47 23.29 -4.54 17.76
N ARG A 48 22.68 -4.23 18.89
CA ARG A 48 21.27 -3.90 19.01
C ARG A 48 21.19 -2.38 19.15
N GLY A 49 20.59 -1.71 18.19
CA GLY A 49 20.50 -0.26 18.26
C GLY A 49 19.67 0.20 19.44
N VAL A 50 20.04 1.36 19.97
CA VAL A 50 19.32 2.04 21.06
C VAL A 50 17.93 2.40 20.54
N LEU A 51 16.88 2.15 21.32
CA LEU A 51 15.49 2.52 21.01
C LEU A 51 15.28 4.05 21.07
N ASN A 52 15.98 4.76 20.21
CA ASN A 52 15.80 6.18 19.94
C ASN A 52 14.95 6.35 18.67
N SER A 53 14.52 7.58 18.42
CA SER A 53 13.67 7.91 17.26
C SER A 53 14.32 7.57 15.93
N ALA A 54 15.65 7.70 15.83
CA ALA A 54 16.38 7.33 14.61
C ALA A 54 16.28 5.83 14.34
N TRP A 55 16.50 4.98 15.35
CA TRP A 55 16.44 3.54 15.24
C TRP A 55 15.02 3.02 14.97
N ILE A 56 14.02 3.57 15.65
CA ILE A 56 12.61 3.24 15.40
C ILE A 56 12.23 3.66 13.97
N GLY A 57 12.68 4.83 13.52
CA GLY A 57 12.47 5.29 12.13
C GLY A 57 13.09 4.34 11.11
N THR A 58 14.35 3.91 11.31
CA THR A 58 15.02 2.94 10.44
C THR A 58 14.30 1.59 10.43
N LEU A 59 13.94 1.06 11.59
CA LEU A 59 13.21 -0.20 11.70
C LEU A 59 11.85 -0.12 11.01
N THR A 60 11.14 1.01 11.17
CA THR A 60 9.86 1.30 10.49
C THR A 60 10.02 1.35 8.99
N ALA A 61 10.98 2.12 8.48
CA ALA A 61 11.23 2.24 7.05
C ALA A 61 11.57 0.89 6.42
N LEU A 62 12.51 0.13 6.99
CA LEU A 62 12.90 -1.17 6.46
C LEU A 62 11.74 -2.17 6.47
N THR A 63 11.02 -2.27 7.59
CA THR A 63 9.91 -3.21 7.74
C THR A 63 8.76 -2.86 6.79
N LEU A 64 8.32 -1.60 6.78
CA LEU A 64 7.23 -1.16 5.90
C LEU A 64 7.61 -1.27 4.43
N THR A 65 8.79 -0.82 4.01
CA THR A 65 9.21 -0.94 2.61
C THR A 65 9.23 -2.39 2.16
N PHE A 66 9.75 -3.30 2.97
CA PHE A 66 9.78 -4.73 2.65
C PHE A 66 8.38 -5.33 2.53
N PHE A 67 7.55 -5.18 3.56
CA PHE A 67 6.22 -5.82 3.56
C PHE A 67 5.23 -5.15 2.62
N LEU A 68 5.21 -3.82 2.54
CA LEU A 68 4.30 -3.09 1.66
C LEU A 68 4.67 -3.28 0.19
N SER A 69 5.96 -3.39 -0.16
CA SER A 69 6.34 -3.73 -1.55
C SER A 69 5.88 -5.13 -1.92
N LEU A 70 6.08 -6.11 -1.03
CA LEU A 70 5.67 -7.49 -1.26
C LEU A 70 4.15 -7.63 -1.35
N VAL A 71 3.42 -7.18 -0.33
CA VAL A 71 1.95 -7.28 -0.29
C VAL A 71 1.31 -6.39 -1.34
N GLY A 72 1.82 -5.16 -1.51
CA GLY A 72 1.36 -4.24 -2.53
C GLY A 72 1.48 -4.82 -3.94
N PHE A 73 2.58 -5.53 -4.23
CA PHE A 73 2.73 -6.24 -5.50
C PHE A 73 1.62 -7.26 -5.74
N PHE A 74 1.29 -8.10 -4.75
CA PHE A 74 0.21 -9.09 -4.88
C PHE A 74 -1.18 -8.46 -4.97
N LEU A 75 -1.42 -7.36 -4.23
CA LEU A 75 -2.66 -6.60 -4.30
C LEU A 75 -2.89 -6.00 -5.70
N VAL A 76 -1.83 -5.48 -6.33
CA VAL A 76 -1.90 -4.88 -7.67
C VAL A 76 -1.95 -5.94 -8.77
N ARG A 77 -1.15 -7.02 -8.67
CA ARG A 77 -1.07 -8.06 -9.71
C ARG A 77 -2.44 -8.65 -10.06
N GLY A 78 -3.28 -8.93 -9.06
CA GLY A 78 -4.60 -9.53 -9.28
C GLY A 78 -5.65 -8.56 -9.84
N SER A 79 -5.38 -7.25 -9.86
CA SER A 79 -6.38 -6.24 -10.27
C SER A 79 -6.72 -6.32 -11.77
N ILE A 80 -5.75 -6.59 -12.63
CA ILE A 80 -5.95 -6.76 -14.08
C ILE A 80 -6.75 -8.03 -14.36
N GLU A 81 -6.44 -9.13 -13.67
CA GLU A 81 -7.13 -10.40 -13.87
C GLU A 81 -8.58 -10.34 -13.36
N ARG A 82 -8.82 -9.68 -12.22
CA ARG A 82 -10.18 -9.43 -11.73
C ARG A 82 -10.99 -8.58 -12.70
N ASP A 83 -10.42 -7.53 -13.28
CA ASP A 83 -11.11 -6.69 -14.27
C ASP A 83 -11.43 -7.46 -15.57
N ARG A 84 -10.56 -8.39 -15.97
CA ARG A 84 -10.85 -9.30 -17.10
C ARG A 84 -11.99 -10.26 -16.79
N LEU A 85 -12.00 -10.84 -15.60
CA LEU A 85 -13.03 -11.80 -15.17
C LEU A 85 -14.40 -11.15 -14.95
N THR A 86 -14.46 -9.88 -14.54
CA THR A 86 -15.73 -9.16 -14.32
C THR A 86 -16.36 -8.60 -15.59
N GLY A 87 -15.66 -8.62 -16.73
CA GLY A 87 -16.19 -8.21 -18.05
C GLY A 87 -16.40 -6.70 -18.22
N VAL A 88 -16.03 -5.88 -17.23
CA VAL A 88 -16.24 -4.42 -17.22
C VAL A 88 -15.49 -3.73 -18.39
N GLY A 89 -14.37 -4.30 -18.83
CA GLY A 89 -13.61 -3.80 -19.97
C GLY A 89 -14.39 -3.75 -21.29
N GLN A 90 -15.38 -4.63 -21.50
CA GLN A 90 -16.22 -4.62 -22.70
C GLN A 90 -17.24 -3.47 -22.67
N VAL A 91 -17.75 -3.11 -21.50
CA VAL A 91 -18.67 -1.98 -21.31
C VAL A 91 -17.94 -0.65 -21.55
N LEU A 92 -16.72 -0.51 -21.03
CA LEU A 92 -15.86 0.64 -21.29
C LEU A 92 -15.48 0.77 -22.77
N ALA A 93 -15.12 -0.34 -23.44
CA ALA A 93 -14.76 -0.33 -24.86
C ALA A 93 -15.92 0.04 -25.80
N SER A 94 -17.16 -0.16 -25.36
CA SER A 94 -18.36 0.21 -26.13
C SER A 94 -18.78 1.68 -25.98
N THR A 95 -18.12 2.43 -25.10
CA THR A 95 -18.43 3.85 -24.86
C THR A 95 -17.47 4.73 -25.66
N PRO A 96 -17.95 5.65 -26.52
CA PRO A 96 -17.08 6.63 -27.17
C PRO A 96 -16.58 7.62 -26.10
N ILE A 97 -15.28 7.58 -25.84
CA ILE A 97 -14.55 8.59 -25.06
C ILE A 97 -14.25 9.81 -25.93
#